data_AF-A0A3N9X3R4-F1
#
_entry.id   AF-A0A3N9X3R4-F1
#
_cell.length_a   1.000
_cell.length_b   1.000
_cell.length_c   1.000
_cell.angle_alpha   90.00
_cell.angle_beta   90.00
_cell.angle_gamma   90.00
#
_symmetry.space_group_name_H-M   'P 1'
#
loop_
_entity.id
_entity.type
_entity.pdbx_description
1 polymer ?
#
loop_
_entity_poly.entity_id
_entity_poly.type
_entity_poly.pdbx_seq_one_letter_code
_entity_poly.pdbx_strand_id
1 'polypeptide(L)'
;MAALVERTELYVDVDYRLFAMIDDSNDRRNVPPPPHELDQWVSSTPGYVVVENIDDAVVLGSDTRLETWDGPADFDPAGWDRSDVLEVVFESGILGFSSGTAGGITDAYRLPPGRRWSVRLAWRTEAPPAPDELPTASVLIQFSPA
;
A
#
# COMPACT_ATOMS: atom_id res chain seq x y z
N MET A 1 -4.49 -10.90 21.56
CA MET A 1 -4.48 -10.88 20.09
C MET A 1 -5.38 -9.76 19.66
N ALA A 2 -4.94 -8.94 18.70
CA ALA A 2 -5.79 -7.93 18.09
C ALA A 2 -6.91 -8.62 17.29
N ALA A 3 -8.04 -7.96 17.15
CA ALA A 3 -9.17 -8.40 16.33
C ALA A 3 -9.19 -7.64 15.00
N LEU A 4 -9.47 -8.38 13.93
CA LEU A 4 -9.73 -7.80 12.61
C LEU A 4 -11.08 -7.07 12.67
N VAL A 5 -11.06 -5.77 12.37
CA VAL A 5 -12.24 -4.89 12.37
C VAL A 5 -12.86 -4.83 10.98
N GLU A 6 -12.03 -4.67 9.95
CA GLU A 6 -12.48 -4.51 8.57
C GLU A 6 -11.46 -5.11 7.59
N ARG A 7 -11.93 -5.61 6.45
CA ARG A 7 -11.12 -6.14 5.36
C ARG A 7 -11.77 -5.87 4.01
N THR A 8 -10.95 -5.47 3.05
CA THR A 8 -11.31 -5.34 1.63
C THR A 8 -10.17 -5.86 0.75
N GLU A 9 -10.50 -6.28 -0.46
CA GLU A 9 -9.53 -6.64 -1.50
C GLU A 9 -9.84 -5.84 -2.76
N LEU A 10 -8.81 -5.38 -3.44
CA LEU A 10 -8.92 -4.70 -4.72
C LEU A 10 -7.69 -4.98 -5.60
N TYR A 11 -7.86 -4.78 -6.91
CA TYR A 11 -6.76 -4.77 -7.85
C TYR A 11 -6.23 -3.34 -8.00
N VAL A 12 -4.91 -3.16 -7.90
CA VAL A 12 -4.25 -1.86 -8.08
C VAL A 12 -3.25 -1.98 -9.22
N ASP A 13 -3.37 -1.15 -10.25
CA ASP A 13 -2.37 -1.10 -11.31
C ASP A 13 -1.02 -0.62 -10.74
N VAL A 14 0.07 -1.13 -11.30
CA VAL A 14 1.43 -0.69 -10.99
C VAL A 14 2.00 -0.05 -12.24
N ASP A 15 2.21 1.27 -12.18
CA ASP A 15 2.71 2.05 -13.31
C ASP A 15 4.10 2.61 -12.99
N TYR A 16 5.05 2.44 -13.91
CA TYR A 16 6.45 2.77 -13.66
C TYR A 16 7.00 2.22 -12.33
N ARG A 17 6.62 0.99 -11.98
CA ARG A 17 6.95 0.30 -10.71
C ARG A 17 6.29 0.89 -9.47
N LEU A 18 5.38 1.85 -9.61
CA LEU A 18 4.82 2.61 -8.50
C LEU A 18 3.31 2.49 -8.43
N PHE A 19 2.79 2.50 -7.21
CA PHE A 19 1.44 2.96 -6.92
C PHE A 19 1.44 3.75 -5.62
N ALA A 20 0.40 4.53 -5.42
CA ALA A 20 0.22 5.39 -4.27
C ALA A 20 -1.10 5.08 -3.57
N MET A 21 -1.09 5.16 -2.24
CA MET A 21 -2.27 5.23 -1.39
C MET A 21 -2.39 6.65 -0.84
N ILE A 22 -3.52 7.31 -1.11
CA ILE A 22 -3.68 8.75 -0.92
C ILE A 22 -4.98 9.02 -0.16
N ASP A 23 -4.90 9.80 0.91
CA ASP A 23 -6.07 10.34 1.61
C ASP A 23 -6.74 11.44 0.78
N ASP A 24 -8.06 11.46 0.73
CA ASP A 24 -8.82 12.43 -0.08
C ASP A 24 -8.55 13.89 0.32
N SER A 25 -8.13 14.13 1.57
CA SER A 25 -7.76 15.47 2.03
C SER A 25 -6.30 15.85 1.80
N ASN A 26 -5.47 14.94 1.26
CA ASN A 26 -4.06 15.24 1.00
C ASN A 26 -3.96 16.38 -0.04
N ASP A 27 -3.17 17.40 0.29
CA ASP A 27 -2.76 18.41 -0.67
C ASP A 27 -1.82 17.73 -1.67
N ARG A 28 -2.25 17.60 -2.93
CA ARG A 28 -1.49 16.96 -4.03
C ARG A 28 -0.08 17.53 -4.25
N ARG A 29 0.30 18.61 -3.59
CA ARG A 29 1.67 19.15 -3.57
C ARG A 29 2.57 18.47 -2.53
N ASN A 30 2.00 17.80 -1.54
CA ASN A 30 2.68 17.09 -0.47
C ASN A 30 2.99 15.63 -0.87
N VAL A 31 3.62 15.46 -2.03
CA VAL A 31 4.02 14.15 -2.55
C VAL A 31 5.34 13.75 -1.88
N PRO A 32 5.46 12.53 -1.33
CA PRO A 32 6.74 12.05 -0.81
C PRO A 32 7.77 11.90 -1.95
N PRO A 33 9.08 12.00 -1.65
CA PRO A 33 10.11 11.61 -2.60
C PRO A 33 9.90 10.16 -3.07
N PRO A 34 10.23 9.81 -4.32
CA PRO A 34 10.22 8.44 -4.78
C PRO A 34 11.03 7.52 -3.83
N PRO A 35 10.55 6.32 -3.47
CA PRO A 35 11.22 5.46 -2.52
C PRO A 35 12.69 5.15 -2.86
N HIS A 36 13.00 4.89 -4.13
CA HIS A 36 14.39 4.63 -4.56
C HIS A 36 15.37 5.80 -4.33
N GLU A 37 14.89 7.05 -4.26
CA GLU A 37 15.77 8.19 -3.91
C GLU A 37 16.20 8.17 -2.43
N LEU A 38 15.51 7.35 -1.61
CA LEU A 38 15.76 7.18 -0.18
C LEU A 38 16.39 5.83 0.15
N ASP A 39 16.79 5.03 -0.86
CA ASP A 39 17.20 3.62 -0.70
C ASP A 39 16.14 2.77 0.03
N GLN A 40 14.86 3.05 -0.23
CA GLN A 40 13.69 2.39 0.38
C GLN A 40 12.72 1.89 -0.71
N TRP A 41 11.77 1.02 -0.34
CA TRP A 41 10.71 0.55 -1.23
C TRP A 41 9.35 1.19 -0.92
N VAL A 42 9.27 1.95 0.17
CA VAL A 42 8.11 2.76 0.55
C VAL A 42 8.58 4.13 1.01
N SER A 43 7.82 5.16 0.70
CA SER A 43 8.00 6.51 1.23
C SER A 43 6.65 7.11 1.60
N SER A 44 6.63 8.08 2.52
CA SER A 44 5.38 8.70 2.97
C SER A 44 5.51 10.15 3.41
N THR A 45 4.39 10.86 3.31
CA THR A 45 4.08 12.14 3.95
C THR A 45 2.68 12.01 4.59
N PRO A 46 2.22 12.98 5.41
CA PRO A 46 0.85 12.93 5.93
C PRO A 46 -0.19 12.77 4.80
N GLY A 47 -1.00 11.71 4.89
CA GLY A 47 -2.03 11.38 3.91
C GLY A 47 -1.53 10.80 2.59
N TYR A 48 -0.25 10.47 2.42
CA TYR A 48 0.30 9.96 1.17
C TYR A 48 1.34 8.88 1.44
N VAL A 49 1.14 7.68 0.87
CA VAL A 49 2.12 6.59 0.87
C VAL A 49 2.41 6.19 -0.57
N VAL A 50 3.68 6.12 -0.95
CA VAL A 50 4.12 5.58 -2.25
C VAL A 50 4.78 4.24 -2.01
N VAL A 51 4.39 3.24 -2.80
CA VAL A 51 4.99 1.91 -2.80
C VAL A 51 5.68 1.68 -4.14
N GLU A 52 6.92 1.21 -4.08
CA GLU A 52 7.74 0.90 -5.25
C GLU A 52 8.06 -0.59 -5.31
N ASN A 53 7.87 -1.17 -6.49
CA ASN A 53 8.43 -2.46 -6.83
C ASN A 53 9.93 -2.29 -7.13
N ILE A 54 10.76 -2.78 -6.20
CA ILE A 54 12.22 -2.76 -6.31
C ILE A 54 12.79 -4.04 -6.94
N ASP A 55 11.94 -4.99 -7.35
CA ASP A 55 12.39 -6.19 -8.02
C ASP A 55 12.76 -5.90 -9.48
N ASP A 56 13.66 -6.72 -10.04
CA ASP A 56 14.01 -6.64 -11.46
C ASP A 56 12.82 -7.01 -12.38
N ALA A 57 11.83 -7.72 -11.83
CA ALA A 57 10.63 -8.13 -12.54
C ALA A 57 9.68 -6.94 -12.81
N VAL A 58 9.17 -6.86 -14.04
CA VAL A 58 8.13 -5.88 -14.41
C VAL A 58 6.77 -6.42 -13.95
N VAL A 59 6.20 -5.76 -12.94
CA VAL A 59 4.85 -6.03 -12.41
C VAL A 59 3.94 -4.91 -12.88
N LEU A 60 2.82 -5.26 -13.51
CA LEU A 60 1.83 -4.28 -14.02
C LEU A 60 0.61 -4.08 -13.12
N GLY A 61 0.43 -4.93 -12.11
CA GLY A 61 -0.64 -4.76 -11.15
C GLY A 61 -0.53 -5.72 -9.98
N SER A 62 -1.28 -5.41 -8.93
CA SER A 62 -1.26 -6.13 -7.67
C SER A 62 -2.65 -6.44 -7.14
N ASP A 63 -2.80 -7.65 -6.60
CA ASP A 63 -3.91 -8.02 -5.74
C ASP A 63 -3.63 -7.48 -4.33
N THR A 64 -4.30 -6.38 -3.99
CA THR A 64 -4.07 -5.64 -2.75
C THR A 64 -5.16 -5.95 -1.73
N ARG A 65 -4.75 -6.53 -0.59
CA ARG A 65 -5.61 -6.75 0.57
C ARG A 65 -5.37 -5.66 1.62
N LEU A 66 -6.47 -5.04 2.04
CA LEU A 66 -6.52 -4.02 3.08
C LEU A 66 -7.16 -4.60 4.33
N GLU A 67 -6.59 -4.28 5.48
CA GLU A 67 -7.10 -4.73 6.77
C GLU A 67 -6.99 -3.65 7.84
N THR A 68 -8.04 -3.47 8.63
CA THR A 68 -8.01 -2.64 9.83
C THR A 68 -8.11 -3.53 11.05
N TRP A 69 -7.22 -3.33 12.01
CA TRP A 69 -7.14 -4.07 13.27
C TRP A 69 -7.29 -3.12 14.46
N ASP A 70 -7.84 -3.60 15.57
CA ASP A 70 -7.97 -2.83 16.81
C ASP A 70 -6.68 -2.73 17.64
N GLY A 71 -5.59 -3.33 17.13
CA GLY A 71 -4.23 -3.31 17.64
C GLY A 71 -3.29 -3.97 16.63
N PRO A 72 -1.99 -4.13 16.96
CA PRO A 72 -1.04 -4.75 16.03
C PRO A 72 -1.46 -6.17 15.65
N ALA A 73 -1.66 -6.39 14.35
CA ALA A 73 -1.99 -7.70 13.80
C ALA A 73 -0.82 -8.68 13.95
N ASP A 74 -1.12 -9.94 14.24
CA ASP A 74 -0.17 -11.03 14.10
C ASP A 74 0.27 -11.12 12.63
N PHE A 75 1.57 -11.26 12.41
CA PHE A 75 2.15 -11.23 11.07
C PHE A 75 3.31 -12.19 10.95
N ASP A 76 3.27 -13.00 9.90
CA ASP A 76 4.35 -13.91 9.53
C ASP A 76 5.14 -13.30 8.36
N PRO A 77 6.34 -12.74 8.61
CA PRO A 77 7.17 -12.15 7.57
C PRO A 77 7.70 -13.19 6.58
N ALA A 78 7.75 -14.49 6.93
CA ALA A 78 8.33 -15.51 6.08
C ALA A 78 7.55 -15.76 4.78
N GLY A 79 6.28 -15.31 4.73
CA GLY A 79 5.42 -15.42 3.54
C GLY A 79 5.56 -14.26 2.54
N TRP A 80 6.44 -13.30 2.79
CA TRP A 80 6.58 -12.06 2.03
C TRP A 80 8.03 -11.83 1.61
N ASP A 81 8.22 -11.25 0.43
CA ASP A 81 9.57 -10.90 -0.07
C ASP A 81 10.12 -9.71 0.72
N ARG A 82 9.23 -8.80 1.11
CA ARG A 82 9.53 -7.62 1.92
C ARG A 82 8.32 -7.13 2.69
N SER A 83 8.58 -6.48 3.81
CA SER A 83 7.58 -5.78 4.60
C SER A 83 8.19 -4.62 5.36
N ASP A 84 7.40 -3.59 5.63
CA ASP A 84 7.79 -2.42 6.40
C ASP A 84 6.61 -1.89 7.21
N VAL A 85 6.90 -1.07 8.22
CA VAL A 85 5.90 -0.42 9.06
C VAL A 85 6.21 1.06 9.13
N LEU A 86 5.22 1.89 8.79
CA LEU A 86 5.30 3.34 8.84
C LEU A 86 4.16 3.93 9.66
N GLU A 87 4.37 5.13 10.20
CA GLU A 87 3.33 5.90 10.88
C GLU A 87 2.83 7.02 9.98
N VAL A 88 1.53 7.03 9.68
CA VAL A 88 0.91 8.06 8.84
C VAL A 88 -0.38 8.57 9.45
N VAL A 89 -0.62 9.87 9.31
CA VAL A 89 -1.90 10.50 9.64
C VAL A 89 -2.75 10.57 8.38
N PHE A 90 -3.96 10.03 8.45
CA PHE A 90 -4.98 10.11 7.41
C PHE A 90 -6.09 11.04 7.92
N GLU A 91 -6.06 12.30 7.48
CA GLU A 91 -6.89 13.37 8.03
C GLU A 91 -8.39 13.14 7.73
N SER A 92 -8.74 12.78 6.49
CA SER A 92 -10.13 12.41 6.16
C SER A 92 -10.45 10.95 6.44
N GLY A 93 -9.43 10.08 6.45
CA GLY A 93 -9.60 8.63 6.55
C GLY A 93 -10.20 8.00 5.30
N ILE A 94 -10.49 8.76 4.25
CA ILE A 94 -11.00 8.23 2.97
C ILE A 94 -9.79 8.01 2.07
N LEU A 95 -9.46 6.75 1.81
CA LEU A 95 -8.28 6.36 1.07
C LEU A 95 -8.63 5.99 -0.37
N GLY A 96 -7.86 6.51 -1.30
CA GLY A 96 -7.83 6.07 -2.69
C GLY A 96 -6.46 5.52 -3.08
N PHE A 97 -6.41 4.87 -4.24
CA PHE A 97 -5.18 4.37 -4.86
C PHE A 97 -4.96 5.05 -6.19
N SER A 98 -3.72 5.36 -6.54
CA SER A 98 -3.37 5.93 -7.84
C SER A 98 -2.08 5.34 -8.37
N SER A 99 -2.06 5.09 -9.67
CA SER A 99 -0.98 4.43 -10.41
C SER A 99 -0.58 5.30 -11.59
N GLY A 100 -0.25 6.57 -11.31
CA GLY A 100 0.25 7.51 -12.30
C GLY A 100 -0.66 7.65 -13.52
N THR A 101 -0.24 7.11 -14.66
CA THR A 101 -0.96 7.20 -15.94
C THR A 101 -2.03 6.11 -16.12
N ALA A 102 -1.95 5.01 -15.35
CA ALA A 102 -2.94 3.93 -15.38
C ALA A 102 -4.26 4.30 -14.68
N GLY A 103 -4.26 5.41 -13.91
CA GLY A 103 -5.46 5.98 -13.29
C GLY A 103 -5.47 5.80 -11.77
N GLY A 104 -6.63 5.53 -11.21
CA GLY A 104 -6.79 5.37 -9.78
C GLY A 104 -8.20 4.98 -9.35
N ILE A 105 -8.30 4.54 -8.10
CA ILE A 105 -9.54 4.14 -7.43
C ILE A 105 -9.76 5.12 -6.28
N THR A 106 -10.84 5.90 -6.34
CA THR A 106 -11.20 6.84 -5.27
C THR A 106 -12.10 6.17 -4.23
N ASP A 107 -12.03 6.59 -2.96
CA ASP A 107 -12.88 6.08 -1.86
C ASP A 107 -12.90 4.54 -1.79
N ALA A 108 -11.70 3.95 -1.93
CA ALA A 108 -11.49 2.50 -1.95
C ALA A 108 -11.55 1.88 -0.54
N TYR A 109 -11.22 2.67 0.48
CA TYR A 109 -11.15 2.20 1.86
C TYR A 109 -11.36 3.35 2.84
N ARG A 110 -11.94 3.05 4.01
CA ARG A 110 -12.25 4.06 5.03
C ARG A 110 -11.65 3.70 6.38
N LEU A 111 -11.00 4.68 6.99
CA LEU A 111 -10.45 4.63 8.33
C LEU A 111 -11.11 5.71 9.20
N PRO A 112 -11.16 5.52 10.53
CA PRO A 112 -11.42 6.63 11.43
C PRO A 112 -10.49 7.83 11.17
N PRO A 113 -11.05 9.04 10.90
CA PRO A 113 -10.29 10.22 10.49
C PRO A 113 -9.44 10.84 11.60
N GLY A 114 -8.43 11.62 11.20
CA GLY A 114 -7.65 12.50 12.10
C GLY A 114 -6.77 11.75 13.11
N ARG A 115 -6.50 10.47 12.86
CA ARG A 115 -5.70 9.62 13.74
C ARG A 115 -4.39 9.25 13.06
N ARG A 116 -3.38 9.02 13.89
CA ARG A 116 -2.14 8.39 13.45
C ARG A 116 -2.34 6.88 13.40
N TRP A 117 -1.93 6.28 12.31
CA TRP A 117 -2.01 4.86 12.03
C TRP A 117 -0.62 4.29 11.90
N SER A 118 -0.39 3.15 12.53
CA SER A 118 0.69 2.24 12.16
C SER A 118 0.21 1.45 10.94
N VAL A 119 0.94 1.59 9.83
CA VAL A 119 0.62 0.99 8.54
C VAL A 119 1.71 -0.02 8.22
N ARG A 120 1.37 -1.31 8.30
CA ARG A 120 2.24 -2.39 7.80
C ARG A 120 1.95 -2.61 6.33
N LEU A 121 3.00 -2.58 5.53
CA LEU A 121 2.97 -2.90 4.10
C LEU A 121 3.79 -4.15 3.90
N ALA A 122 3.28 -5.11 3.13
CA ALA A 122 4.02 -6.28 2.71
C ALA A 122 3.80 -6.55 1.23
N TRP A 123 4.86 -6.97 0.55
CA TRP A 123 4.87 -7.22 -0.88
C TRP A 123 5.41 -8.61 -1.16
N ARG A 124 4.77 -9.32 -2.09
CA ARG A 124 5.29 -10.53 -2.70
C ARG A 124 5.06 -10.50 -4.20
N THR A 125 6.12 -10.72 -4.97
CA THR A 125 6.00 -10.88 -6.42
C THR A 125 5.57 -12.30 -6.73
N GLU A 126 4.46 -12.44 -7.45
CA GLU A 126 3.92 -13.74 -7.83
C GLU A 126 4.54 -14.19 -9.15
N ALA A 127 4.79 -15.49 -9.27
CA ALA A 127 5.25 -16.06 -10.53
C ALA A 127 4.17 -15.85 -11.62
N PRO A 128 4.58 -15.57 -12.87
CA PRO A 128 3.61 -15.45 -13.94
C PRO A 128 2.86 -16.77 -14.14
N PRO A 129 1.54 -16.73 -14.40
CA PRO A 129 0.73 -17.94 -14.54
C PRO A 129 1.07 -18.74 -15.81
N ALA A 130 1.67 -18.08 -16.81
CA ALA A 130 2.18 -18.69 -18.04
C ALA A 130 3.52 -18.03 -18.47
N PRO A 131 4.37 -18.71 -19.25
CA PRO A 131 5.70 -18.19 -19.63
C PRO A 131 5.69 -16.88 -20.43
N ASP A 132 4.59 -16.57 -21.11
CA ASP A 132 4.38 -15.37 -21.92
C ASP A 132 3.58 -14.27 -21.20
N GLU A 133 3.16 -14.51 -19.97
CA GLU A 133 2.49 -13.52 -19.13
C GLU A 133 3.48 -12.80 -18.20
N LEU A 134 3.14 -11.58 -17.82
CA LEU A 134 3.91 -10.81 -16.85
C LEU A 134 3.52 -11.21 -15.42
N PRO A 135 4.47 -11.15 -14.46
CA PRO A 135 4.16 -11.39 -13.06
C PRO A 135 3.20 -10.34 -12.50
N THR A 136 2.43 -10.74 -11.49
CA THR A 136 1.64 -9.85 -10.64
C THR A 136 2.29 -9.73 -9.27
N ALA A 137 1.70 -8.95 -8.37
CA ALA A 137 2.10 -8.94 -6.97
C ALA A 137 0.92 -9.16 -6.03
N SER A 138 1.17 -9.84 -4.92
CA SER A 138 0.31 -9.76 -3.74
C SER A 138 0.79 -8.62 -2.86
N VAL A 139 -0.12 -7.76 -2.44
CA VAL A 139 0.17 -6.69 -1.48
C VAL A 139 -0.76 -6.80 -0.28
N LEU A 140 -0.20 -6.71 0.92
CA LEU A 140 -0.97 -6.61 2.16
C LEU A 140 -0.70 -5.26 2.83
N ILE A 141 -1.78 -4.55 3.15
CA ILE A 141 -1.76 -3.28 3.87
C ILE A 141 -2.60 -3.43 5.13
N GLN A 142 -1.96 -3.40 6.30
CA GLN A 142 -2.63 -3.51 7.60
C GLN A 142 -2.53 -2.19 8.36
N PHE A 143 -3.67 -1.72 8.86
CA PHE A 143 -3.80 -0.53 9.68
C PHE A 143 -4.06 -0.92 11.13
N SER A 144 -3.31 -0.37 12.06
CA SER A 144 -3.63 -0.40 13.49
C SER A 144 -3.39 0.97 14.13
N PRO A 145 -4.03 1.28 15.27
CA PRO A 145 -3.68 2.47 16.04
C PRO A 145 -2.16 2.50 16.31
N ALA A 146 -1.52 3.67 16.09
CA ALA A 146 -0.12 3.91 16.42
C ALA A 146 0.07 4.17 17.93
#